data_AF-A0A356M6V1-F1
#
_entry.id   AF-A0A356M6V1-F1
#
_cell.length_a   1.000
_cell.length_b   1.000
_cell.length_c   1.000
_cell.angle_alpha   90.00
_cell.angle_beta   90.00
_cell.angle_gamma   90.00
#
_symmetry.space_group_name_H-M   'P 1'
#
loop_
_entity.id
_entity.type
_entity.pdbx_description
1 polymer ?
#
loop_
_entity_poly.entity_id
_entity_poly.type
_entity_poly.pdbx_seq_one_letter_code
_entity_poly.pdbx_strand_id
1 'polypeptide(L)'
;MYVGPFFYLNNPHNAHQGLYADLLPADKAHEMDGRLTSPVTHRELLARIAPDADCQAIPRGQVVYDLESSQAIIYLDHCLEIYLDDIVRLFELTAWVFENDEQYVCPRCAHLANRF
;
A
#
# COMPACT_ATOMS: atom_id res chain seq x y z
N MET A 1 -4.70 12.78 -7.96
CA MET A 1 -4.13 11.84 -6.98
C MET A 1 -5.20 10.91 -6.44
N TYR A 2 -4.78 9.72 -6.09
CA TYR A 2 -5.59 8.67 -5.51
C TYR A 2 -5.04 8.28 -4.14
N VAL A 3 -5.88 7.65 -3.32
CA VAL A 3 -5.54 7.02 -2.05
C VAL A 3 -6.08 5.59 -2.03
N GLY A 4 -5.50 4.74 -1.18
CA GLY A 4 -6.00 3.40 -0.94
C GLY A 4 -4.93 2.34 -0.72
N PRO A 5 -5.35 1.13 -0.33
CA PRO A 5 -4.46 -0.01 -0.16
C PRO A 5 -3.95 -0.54 -1.50
N PHE A 6 -2.77 -1.16 -1.47
CA PHE A 6 -2.23 -1.93 -2.58
C PHE A 6 -1.45 -3.16 -2.11
N PHE A 7 -1.29 -4.11 -3.02
CA PHE A 7 -0.43 -5.27 -2.90
C PHE A 7 0.56 -5.32 -4.06
N TYR A 8 1.71 -5.93 -3.80
CA TYR A 8 2.57 -6.42 -4.87
C TYR A 8 2.46 -7.94 -4.95
N LEU A 9 1.84 -8.42 -6.02
CA LEU A 9 1.68 -9.85 -6.25
C LEU A 9 2.81 -10.34 -7.15
N ASN A 10 3.68 -11.15 -6.58
CA ASN A 10 4.68 -11.90 -7.33
C ASN A 10 4.44 -13.40 -7.14
N ASN A 11 3.30 -13.88 -7.66
CA ASN A 11 3.00 -15.30 -7.67
C ASN A 11 3.22 -15.86 -9.09
N PRO A 12 4.19 -16.76 -9.31
CA PRO A 12 4.41 -17.38 -10.62
C PRO A 12 3.24 -18.27 -11.10
N HIS A 13 2.28 -18.58 -10.22
CA HIS A 13 1.11 -19.39 -10.54
C HIS A 13 -0.16 -18.59 -10.85
N ASN A 14 -0.17 -17.27 -10.61
CA ASN A 14 -1.29 -16.41 -10.95
C ASN A 14 -0.95 -15.57 -12.18
N ALA A 15 -1.90 -15.38 -13.10
CA ALA A 15 -1.74 -14.56 -14.31
C ALA A 15 -1.55 -13.05 -14.03
N HIS A 16 -1.56 -12.64 -12.76
CA HIS A 16 -1.42 -11.26 -12.32
C HIS A 16 -0.12 -11.10 -11.55
N GLN A 17 0.91 -10.63 -12.25
CA GLN A 17 2.13 -10.11 -11.66
C GLN A 17 2.05 -8.59 -11.63
N GLY A 18 2.41 -7.99 -10.49
CA GLY A 18 2.54 -6.54 -10.35
C GLY A 18 1.69 -5.95 -9.23
N LEU A 19 1.54 -4.62 -9.29
CA LEU A 19 0.77 -3.84 -8.32
C LEU A 19 -0.72 -4.05 -8.53
N TYR A 20 -1.42 -4.34 -7.44
CA TYR A 20 -2.87 -4.39 -7.40
C TYR A 20 -3.39 -3.45 -6.32
N ALA A 21 -4.17 -2.45 -6.70
CA ALA A 21 -4.56 -1.35 -5.82
C ALA A 21 -6.07 -1.08 -5.90
N ASP A 22 -6.62 -0.60 -4.78
CA ASP A 22 -7.89 0.12 -4.77
C ASP A 22 -7.57 1.62 -4.95
N LEU A 23 -7.90 2.17 -6.12
CA LEU A 23 -7.63 3.58 -6.43
C LEU A 23 -8.89 4.40 -6.18
N LEU A 24 -8.92 5.10 -5.03
CA LEU A 24 -10.00 6.02 -4.71
C LEU A 24 -9.54 7.47 -4.90
N PRO A 25 -10.25 8.29 -5.70
CA PRO A 25 -9.99 9.72 -5.74
C PRO A 25 -10.03 10.34 -4.34
N ALA A 26 -9.03 11.16 -4.00
CA ALA A 26 -8.92 11.73 -2.66
C ALA A 26 -10.16 12.57 -2.25
N ASP A 27 -10.84 13.19 -3.22
CA ASP A 27 -12.09 13.95 -3.00
C ASP A 27 -13.31 13.07 -2.64
N LYS A 28 -13.19 11.75 -2.77
CA LYS A 28 -14.20 10.75 -2.38
C LYS A 28 -13.77 9.90 -1.19
N ALA A 29 -12.59 10.16 -0.65
CA ALA A 29 -12.02 9.41 0.45
C ALA A 29 -12.67 9.75 1.79
N HIS A 30 -12.46 8.88 2.77
CA HIS A 30 -12.91 9.10 4.14
C HIS A 30 -11.83 9.83 4.92
N GLU A 31 -12.23 10.85 5.68
CA GLU A 31 -11.34 11.49 6.65
C GLU A 31 -11.29 10.67 7.95
N MET A 32 -10.08 10.36 8.40
CA MET A 32 -9.82 9.70 9.67
C MET A 32 -8.51 10.24 10.23
N ASP A 33 -8.54 10.75 11.45
CA ASP A 33 -7.36 11.30 12.16
C ASP A 33 -6.55 12.30 11.33
N GLY A 34 -7.23 13.24 10.64
CA GLY A 34 -6.60 14.26 9.81
C GLY A 34 -6.05 13.76 8.47
N ARG A 35 -6.40 12.53 8.05
CA ARG A 35 -5.94 11.92 6.80
C ARG A 35 -7.09 11.43 5.96
N LEU A 36 -6.96 11.52 4.63
CA LEU A 36 -7.87 10.92 3.68
C LEU A 36 -7.41 9.51 3.31
N THR A 37 -8.29 8.52 3.48
CA THR A 37 -8.01 7.11 3.18
C THR A 37 -9.18 6.44 2.45
N SER A 38 -8.89 5.35 1.73
CA SER A 38 -9.93 4.46 1.19
C SER A 38 -10.64 3.73 2.35
N PRO A 39 -11.97 3.53 2.29
CA PRO A 39 -12.69 2.67 3.20
C PRO A 39 -12.42 1.18 2.93
N VAL A 40 -11.83 0.84 1.78
CA VAL A 40 -11.46 -0.53 1.43
C VAL A 40 -10.22 -0.92 2.21
N THR A 41 -10.31 -2.05 2.91
CA THR A 41 -9.19 -2.65 3.64
C THR A 41 -8.34 -3.53 2.72
N HIS A 42 -7.10 -3.83 3.12
CA HIS A 42 -6.27 -4.83 2.45
C HIS A 42 -6.94 -6.20 2.35
N ARG A 43 -7.67 -6.62 3.39
CA ARG A 43 -8.39 -7.91 3.40
C ARG A 43 -9.48 -7.95 2.34
N GLU A 44 -10.27 -6.89 2.21
CA GLU A 44 -11.31 -6.78 1.19
C GLU A 44 -10.71 -6.68 -0.21
N LEU A 45 -9.62 -5.93 -0.40
CA LEU A 45 -8.92 -5.84 -1.67
C LEU A 45 -8.38 -7.21 -2.10
N LEU A 46 -7.72 -7.92 -1.19
CA LEU A 46 -7.17 -9.25 -1.46
C LEU A 46 -8.28 -10.27 -1.76
N ALA A 47 -9.42 -10.19 -1.07
CA ALA A 47 -10.53 -11.10 -1.31
C ALA A 47 -11.07 -11.06 -2.76
N ARG A 48 -10.89 -9.93 -3.47
CA ARG A 48 -11.28 -9.77 -4.88
C ARG A 48 -10.42 -10.59 -5.85
N ILE A 49 -9.20 -10.96 -5.45
CA ILE A 49 -8.19 -11.58 -6.32
C ILE A 49 -7.66 -12.92 -5.81
N ALA A 50 -7.63 -13.13 -4.51
CA ALA A 50 -7.13 -14.32 -3.84
C ALA A 50 -7.82 -14.49 -2.48
N PRO A 51 -9.10 -14.92 -2.45
CA PRO A 51 -9.91 -14.98 -1.23
C PRO A 51 -9.34 -15.87 -0.12
N ASP A 52 -8.61 -16.92 -0.50
CA ASP A 52 -8.01 -17.88 0.44
C ASP A 52 -6.59 -17.52 0.86
N ALA A 53 -6.02 -16.44 0.32
CA ALA A 53 -4.65 -16.04 0.63
C ALA A 53 -4.55 -15.34 2.00
N ASP A 54 -3.42 -15.56 2.66
CA ASP A 54 -3.07 -14.83 3.87
C ASP A 54 -2.57 -13.42 3.52
N CYS A 55 -3.33 -12.42 3.94
CA CYS A 55 -3.03 -11.01 3.73
C CYS A 55 -1.70 -10.59 4.37
N GLN A 56 -1.27 -11.24 5.46
CA GLN A 56 0.00 -10.93 6.13
C GLN A 56 1.22 -11.54 5.44
N ALA A 57 1.01 -12.55 4.59
CA ALA A 57 2.08 -13.19 3.85
C ALA A 57 2.48 -12.44 2.56
N ILE A 58 1.71 -11.42 2.16
CA ILE A 58 1.87 -10.72 0.89
C ILE A 58 2.40 -9.31 1.13
N PRO A 59 3.48 -8.90 0.44
CA PRO A 59 3.95 -7.53 0.47
C PRO A 59 2.85 -6.54 0.07
N ARG A 60 2.66 -5.51 0.89
CA ARG A 60 1.55 -4.56 0.76
C ARG A 60 1.96 -3.16 1.19
N GLY A 61 1.08 -2.22 0.90
CA GLY A 61 1.21 -0.85 1.38
C GLY A 61 -0.10 -0.09 1.25
N GLN A 62 -0.07 1.17 1.63
CA GLN A 62 -1.21 2.06 1.62
C GLN A 62 -0.74 3.46 1.25
N VAL A 63 -1.53 4.13 0.41
CA VAL A 63 -1.39 5.56 0.17
C VAL A 63 -2.52 6.28 0.89
N VAL A 64 -2.17 7.26 1.72
CA VAL A 64 -3.11 8.19 2.34
C VAL A 64 -2.72 9.62 1.99
N TYR A 65 -3.64 10.57 2.17
CA TYR A 65 -3.32 12.00 2.04
C TYR A 65 -3.42 12.69 3.38
N ASP A 66 -2.35 13.35 3.80
CA ASP A 66 -2.28 14.06 5.07
C ASP A 66 -2.75 15.51 4.90
N LEU A 67 -3.81 15.89 5.63
CA LEU A 67 -4.44 17.19 5.47
C LEU A 67 -3.62 18.32 6.10
N GLU A 68 -2.85 18.02 7.15
CA GLU A 68 -2.04 19.01 7.87
C GLU A 68 -0.82 19.40 7.03
N SER A 69 -0.08 18.42 6.54
CA SER A 69 1.11 18.63 5.71
C SER A 69 0.83 18.78 4.22
N SER A 70 -0.42 18.57 3.78
CA SER A 70 -0.87 18.72 2.39
C SER A 70 -0.05 17.89 1.40
N GLN A 71 0.27 16.65 1.76
CA GLN A 71 1.03 15.72 0.93
C GLN A 71 0.54 14.28 1.12
N ALA A 72 0.83 13.43 0.15
CA ALA A 72 0.57 12.01 0.28
C ALA A 72 1.60 11.34 1.21
N ILE A 73 1.15 10.38 2.00
CA ILE A 73 2.04 9.48 2.75
C ILE A 73 1.90 8.09 2.15
N ILE A 74 3.03 7.48 1.82
CA ILE A 74 3.09 6.10 1.35
C ILE A 74 3.62 5.26 2.50
N TYR A 75 2.80 4.34 3.00
CA TYR A 75 3.20 3.26 3.90
C TYR A 75 3.43 2.00 3.06
N LEU A 76 4.59 1.35 3.19
CA LEU A 76 4.86 0.13 2.43
C LEU A 76 5.90 -0.75 3.13
N ASP A 77 5.80 -2.06 2.89
CA ASP A 77 6.83 -3.02 3.30
C ASP A 77 8.18 -2.70 2.67
N HIS A 78 9.27 -2.61 3.45
CA HIS A 78 10.64 -2.32 2.95
C HIS A 78 11.04 -3.05 1.65
N CYS A 79 10.63 -4.30 1.46
CA CYS A 79 10.92 -5.06 0.23
C CYS A 79 10.25 -4.51 -1.04
N LEU A 80 9.35 -3.53 -0.90
CA LEU A 80 8.66 -2.83 -1.97
C LEU A 80 9.20 -1.43 -2.24
N GLU A 81 10.22 -0.94 -1.50
CA GLU A 81 10.81 0.38 -1.76
C GLU A 81 11.30 0.53 -3.20
N ILE A 82 11.77 -0.57 -3.81
CA ILE A 82 12.20 -0.60 -5.21
C ILE A 82 11.07 -0.29 -6.22
N TYR A 83 9.81 -0.35 -5.80
CA TYR A 83 8.63 -0.06 -6.61
C TYR A 83 7.99 1.31 -6.27
N LEU A 84 8.66 2.16 -5.46
CA LEU A 84 8.15 3.48 -5.08
C LEU A 84 7.74 4.33 -6.29
N ASP A 85 8.57 4.37 -7.34
CA ASP A 85 8.27 5.14 -8.55
C ASP A 85 7.01 4.64 -9.27
N ASP A 86 6.79 3.32 -9.29
CA ASP A 86 5.61 2.72 -9.89
C ASP A 86 4.35 3.03 -9.07
N ILE A 87 4.47 3.03 -7.74
CA ILE A 87 3.39 3.42 -6.82
C ILE A 87 3.04 4.89 -7.01
N VAL A 88 4.03 5.79 -7.04
CA VAL A 88 3.84 7.23 -7.24
C VAL A 88 3.11 7.52 -8.55
N ARG A 89 3.50 6.82 -9.63
CA ARG A 89 2.83 6.94 -10.93
C ARG A 89 1.41 6.39 -10.89
N LEU A 90 1.21 5.22 -10.30
CA LEU A 90 -0.10 4.55 -10.21
C LEU A 90 -1.13 5.39 -9.44
N PHE A 91 -0.71 6.04 -8.36
CA PHE A 91 -1.57 6.88 -7.52
C PHE A 91 -1.58 8.36 -7.92
N GLU A 92 -0.88 8.73 -8.99
CA GLU A 92 -0.76 10.12 -9.48
C GLU A 92 -0.36 11.11 -8.37
N LEU A 93 0.71 10.79 -7.63
CA LEU A 93 1.18 11.59 -6.51
C LEU A 93 2.11 12.71 -7.00
N THR A 94 1.82 13.94 -6.58
CA THR A 94 2.61 15.13 -6.95
C THR A 94 3.52 15.62 -5.82
N ALA A 95 3.10 15.46 -4.57
CA ALA A 95 3.89 15.69 -3.36
C ALA A 95 3.67 14.51 -2.43
N TRP A 96 4.75 13.85 -2.01
CA TRP A 96 4.67 12.66 -1.18
C TRP A 96 5.89 12.46 -0.29
N VAL A 97 5.66 11.74 0.81
CA VAL A 97 6.70 11.20 1.67
C VAL A 97 6.49 9.70 1.86
N PHE A 98 7.59 9.00 2.08
CA PHE A 98 7.58 7.59 2.47
C PHE A 98 7.76 7.50 3.98
N GLU A 99 6.87 6.75 4.64
CA GLU A 99 6.95 6.46 6.06
C GLU A 99 6.97 4.95 6.29
N ASN A 100 7.86 4.52 7.19
CA ASN A 100 7.87 3.17 7.70
C ASN A 100 6.84 3.04 8.81
N ASP A 101 5.97 2.04 8.72
CA ASP A 101 5.01 1.70 9.76
C ASP A 101 5.15 0.19 10.06
N GLU A 102 5.31 -0.15 11.34
CA GLU A 102 5.52 -1.51 11.84
C GLU A 102 4.37 -2.47 11.47
N GLN A 103 3.19 -1.94 11.12
CA GLN A 103 2.05 -2.71 10.60
C GLN A 103 2.28 -3.25 9.17
N TYR A 104 3.27 -2.70 8.48
CA TYR A 104 3.72 -3.06 7.13
C TYR A 104 5.12 -3.69 7.20
N VAL A 105 5.20 -4.81 7.92
CA VAL A 105 6.39 -5.66 7.96
C VAL A 105 5.99 -7.09 7.62
N CYS A 106 6.15 -7.46 6.35
CA CYS A 106 5.96 -8.82 5.92
C CYS A 106 7.01 -9.73 6.59
N PRO A 107 6.74 -11.04 6.76
CA PRO A 107 7.67 -11.96 7.42
C PRO A 107 9.09 -11.96 6.85
N ARG A 108 9.22 -11.67 5.54
CA ARG A 108 10.50 -11.53 4.85
C ARG A 108 11.26 -10.27 5.28
N CYS A 109 10.56 -9.16 5.48
CA CYS A 109 11.14 -7.91 6.01
C CYS A 109 11.50 -8.04 7.50
N ALA A 110 10.68 -8.75 8.29
CA ALA A 110 10.97 -9.02 9.70
C ALA A 110 12.31 -9.76 9.92
N HIS A 111 12.70 -10.62 8.97
CA HIS A 111 14.00 -11.29 9.01
C HIS A 111 15.19 -10.38 8.65
N LEU A 112 14.97 -9.33 7.86
CA LEU A 112 16.02 -8.38 7.47
C LEU A 112 16.29 -7.34 8.57
N ALA A 113 15.26 -6.94 9.33
CA ALA A 113 15.39 -6.03 10.47
C ALA A 113 16.19 -6.62 11.65
N ASN A 114 16.22 -7.96 11.80
CA ASN A 114 16.93 -8.67 12.88
C ASN A 114 18.41 -8.97 12.57
N ARG A 115 19.02 -8.31 11.58
CA ARG A 115 20.43 -8.50 11.20
C ARG A 115 21.36 -7.34 11.61
N PHE A 116 20.89 -6.45 12.48
CA PHE A 116 21.71 -5.38 13.07
C PHE A 116 21.82 -5.57 14.58
#